data_AF-A0AAP0BP81-F1
#
_entry.id   AF-A0AAP0BP81-F1
#
_cell.length_a   1.000
_cell.length_b   1.000
_cell.length_c   1.000
_cell.angle_alpha   90.00
_cell.angle_beta   90.00
_cell.angle_gamma   90.00
#
_symmetry.space_group_name_H-M   'P 1'
#
loop_
_entity.id
_entity.type
_entity.pdbx_description
1 polymer ?
#
loop_
_entity_poly.entity_id
_entity_poly.type
_entity_poly.pdbx_seq_one_letter_code
_entity_poly.pdbx_strand_id
1 'polypeptide(L)' 'MVVLKGSVPMSFAGTEEPAAYGELVSIGGLNPDVNKKLSAAIASILETKLSVPKSRYFLKFYDTKASAFGWNGSTF' A
#
# COMPACT_ATOMS: atom_id res chain seq x y z
N MET A 1 0.26 -4.93 10.52
CA MET A 1 1.28 -3.88 10.79
C MET A 1 1.06 -2.74 9.81
N VAL A 2 1.23 -1.48 10.21
CA VAL A 2 1.11 -0.30 9.33
C VAL A 2 2.30 0.60 9.56
N VAL A 3 2.91 1.09 8.48
CA VAL A 3 4.01 2.06 8.51
C VAL A 3 3.67 3.20 7.55
N LEU A 4 3.86 4.44 7.99
CA LEU A 4 3.71 5.63 7.16
C LEU A 4 5.01 6.43 7.22
N LYS A 5 5.60 6.70 6.05
CA LYS A 5 6.82 7.50 5.92
C LYS A 5 6.51 8.74 5.09
N GLY A 6 6.53 9.91 5.74
CA GLY A 6 6.39 11.21 5.10
C GLY A 6 7.72 11.77 4.60
N SER A 7 7.64 12.92 3.92
CA SER A 7 8.81 13.71 3.47
C SER A 7 9.80 12.93 2.60
N VAL A 8 9.29 12.01 1.78
CA VAL A 8 10.08 11.27 0.80
C VAL A 8 10.08 12.06 -0.52
N PRO A 9 11.23 12.48 -1.05
CA PRO A 9 11.31 13.03 -2.40
C PRO A 9 10.74 12.02 -3.41
N MET A 10 9.71 12.43 -4.14
CA MET A 10 8.98 11.55 -5.05
C MET A 10 8.51 12.33 -6.27
N SER A 11 8.71 11.74 -7.45
CA SER A 11 8.12 12.21 -8.70
C SER A 11 7.17 11.14 -9.24
N PHE A 12 5.97 11.56 -9.65
CA PHE A 12 4.98 10.70 -10.28
C PHE A 12 4.50 11.34 -11.58
N ALA A 13 4.65 10.61 -12.68
CA ALA A 13 4.39 11.10 -14.04
C ALA A 13 5.15 12.41 -14.37
N GLY A 14 6.38 12.54 -13.87
CA GLY A 14 7.26 13.67 -14.16
C GLY A 14 7.06 14.92 -13.29
N THR A 15 6.15 14.90 -12.31
CA THR A 15 5.90 16.03 -11.39
C THR A 15 6.07 15.62 -9.93
N GLU A 16 6.46 16.58 -9.09
CA GLU A 16 6.64 16.42 -7.63
C GLU A 16 5.38 16.77 -6.83
N GLU A 17 4.24 16.96 -7.52
CA GLU A 17 2.94 17.10 -6.87
C GLU A 17 2.64 15.90 -5.96
N PRO A 18 1.88 16.07 -4.86
CA PRO A 18 1.63 15.03 -3.87
C PRO A 18 1.32 13.66 -4.50
N ALA A 19 2.09 12.65 -4.10
CA ALA A 19 2.00 11.30 -4.61
C ALA A 19 2.33 10.28 -3.50
N ALA A 20 1.90 9.04 -3.68
CA ALA A 20 2.18 7.98 -2.73
C ALA A 20 2.53 6.65 -3.42
N TYR A 21 3.34 5.85 -2.73
CA TYR A 21 3.60 4.46 -3.08
C TYR A 21 3.43 3.60 -1.83
N GLY A 22 2.84 2.43 -1.97
CA GLY A 22 2.66 1.50 -0.88
C GLY A 22 2.72 0.04 -1.31
N GLU A 23 2.94 -0.81 -0.33
CA GLU A 23 2.93 -2.26 -0.46
C GLU A 23 2.02 -2.82 0.63
N LEU A 24 1.12 -3.72 0.25
CA LEU A 24 0.26 -4.46 1.15
C LEU A 24 0.59 -5.93 1.02
N VAL A 25 1.16 -6.48 2.09
CA VAL A 25 1.54 -7.90 2.18
C VAL A 25 0.57 -8.61 3.12
N SER A 26 0.09 -9.78 2.71
CA SER A 26 -0.78 -10.62 3.52
C SER A 26 -0.48 -12.09 3.28
N ILE A 27 -0.68 -12.92 4.31
CA ILE A 27 -0.66 -14.38 4.19
C ILE A 27 -2.07 -14.83 3.80
N GLY A 28 -2.32 -15.03 2.51
CA GLY A 28 -3.65 -15.28 1.98
C GLY A 28 -4.60 -14.08 2.07
N GLY A 29 -5.85 -14.29 1.64
CA GLY A 29 -6.94 -13.31 1.73
C GLY A 29 -6.95 -12.24 0.64
N LEU A 30 -5.87 -12.12 -0.15
CA LEU A 30 -5.81 -11.22 -1.30
C LEU A 30 -6.37 -11.90 -2.54
N ASN A 31 -7.20 -11.17 -3.27
CA ASN A 31 -7.78 -11.58 -4.54
C ASN A 31 -8.24 -10.33 -5.30
N PRO A 32 -8.63 -10.44 -6.58
CA PRO A 32 -8.98 -9.26 -7.39
C PRO A 32 -10.04 -8.35 -6.76
N ASP A 33 -11.06 -8.90 -6.11
CA ASP A 33 -12.16 -8.11 -5.54
C ASP A 33 -11.78 -7.47 -4.19
N VAL A 34 -11.06 -8.21 -3.35
CA VAL A 34 -10.52 -7.67 -2.09
C VAL A 34 -9.51 -6.56 -2.38
N ASN A 35 -8.64 -6.75 -3.37
CA ASN A 35 -7.62 -5.76 -3.75
C ASN A 35 -8.27 -4.45 -4.25
N LYS A 36 -9.35 -4.54 -5.05
CA LYS A 36 -10.11 -3.35 -5.48
C LYS A 36 -10.70 -2.59 -4.30
N LYS A 37 -11.31 -3.29 -3.33
CA LYS A 37 -11.91 -2.67 -2.13
C LYS A 37 -10.85 -2.01 -1.26
N LEU A 38 -9.73 -2.70 -1.02
CA LEU A 38 -8.61 -2.17 -0.25
C LEU A 38 -7.99 -0.95 -0.94
N SER A 39 -7.74 -1.03 -2.24
CA SER A 39 -7.24 0.08 -3.05
C SER A 39 -8.16 1.30 -2.97
N ALA A 40 -9.48 1.13 -3.10
CA ALA A 40 -10.44 2.22 -2.98
C ALA A 40 -10.43 2.88 -1.58
N ALA A 41 -10.38 2.06 -0.52
CA ALA A 41 -10.32 2.55 0.85
C ALA A 41 -9.03 3.34 1.13
N ILE A 42 -7.88 2.81 0.71
CA ILE A 42 -6.58 3.49 0.85
C ILE A 42 -6.56 4.79 0.03
N ALA A 43 -7.05 4.79 -1.21
CA ALA A 43 -7.14 5.99 -2.03
C ALA A 43 -7.96 7.10 -1.35
N SER A 44 -9.08 6.73 -0.69
CA SER A 44 -9.90 7.67 0.07
C SER A 44 -9.15 8.26 1.27
N ILE A 45 -8.38 7.45 1.99
CA ILE A 45 -7.55 7.92 3.10
C ILE A 45 -6.45 8.87 2.61
N LEU A 46 -5.75 8.49 1.54
CA LEU A 46 -4.70 9.32 0.92
C LEU A 46 -5.23 10.68 0.49
N GLU A 47 -6.39 10.72 -0.16
CA GLU A 47 -7.03 11.96 -0.61
C GLU A 47 -7.49 12.82 0.58
N THR A 48 -8.23 12.24 1.52
CA THR A 48 -8.89 13.00 2.59
C THR A 48 -7.98 13.39 3.74
N LYS A 49 -6.90 12.63 3.99
CA LYS A 49 -6.02 12.85 5.14
C LYS A 49 -4.65 13.39 4.77
N LEU A 50 -4.17 13.08 3.56
CA LEU A 50 -2.81 13.41 3.13
C LEU A 50 -2.77 14.27 1.87
N SER A 51 -3.92 14.67 1.34
CA SER A 51 -4.04 15.52 0.14
C SER A 51 -3.35 14.93 -1.11
N VAL A 52 -3.22 13.60 -1.17
CA VAL A 52 -2.70 12.90 -2.35
C VAL A 52 -3.88 12.53 -3.27
N PRO A 53 -3.93 13.02 -4.52
CA PRO A 53 -5.00 12.68 -5.44
C PRO A 53 -5.08 11.17 -5.71
N LYS A 54 -6.29 10.62 -5.86
CA LYS A 54 -6.51 9.19 -6.15
C LYS A 54 -5.82 8.70 -7.42
N SER A 55 -5.49 9.60 -8.35
CA SER A 55 -4.77 9.31 -9.59
C SER A 55 -3.25 9.26 -9.43
N ARG A 56 -2.70 9.64 -8.27
CA ARG A 56 -1.26 9.80 -8.02
C ARG A 56 -0.73 8.84 -6.97
N TYR A 57 -1.18 7.59 -6.99
CA TYR A 57 -0.59 6.56 -6.16
C TYR A 57 -0.53 5.20 -6.84
N PHE A 58 0.41 4.39 -6.39
CA PHE A 58 0.40 2.94 -6.63
C PHE A 58 0.37 2.19 -5.30
N LEU A 59 -0.38 1.09 -5.27
CA LEU A 59 -0.41 0.14 -4.17
C LEU A 59 -0.18 -1.25 -4.73
N LYS A 60 0.95 -1.88 -4.38
CA LYS A 60 1.23 -3.27 -4.75
C LYS A 60 0.62 -4.22 -3.71
N PHE A 61 0.03 -5.30 -4.19
CA PHE A 61 -0.52 -6.37 -3.37
C PHE A 61 0.39 -7.59 -3.48
N TYR A 62 0.84 -8.11 -2.34
CA TYR A 62 1.68 -9.31 -2.24
C TYR A 62 0.97 -10.36 -1.39
N ASP A 63 0.44 -11.38 -2.06
CA ASP A 63 -0.02 -12.59 -1.39
C ASP A 63 1.19 -13.49 -1.16
N THR A 64 1.48 -13.82 0.10
CA THR A 64 2.67 -14.56 0.48
C THR A 64 2.34 -15.86 1.20
N LYS A 65 3.24 -16.84 1.10
CA LYS A 65 3.12 -18.10 1.85
C LYS A 65 3.46 -17.84 3.32
N ALA A 66 2.79 -18.55 4.23
CA ALA A 66 3.04 -18.45 5.67
C ALA A 66 4.53 -18.68 6.02
N SER A 67 5.14 -19.69 5.38
CA SER A 67 6.56 -20.02 5.52
C SER A 67 7.54 -18.94 5.03
N ALA A 68 7.07 -17.92 4.30
CA ALA A 68 7.88 -16.80 3.82
C ALA A 68 7.74 -15.55 4.71
N PHE A 69 7.02 -15.65 5.83
CA PHE A 69 6.76 -14.53 6.72
C PHE A 69 7.20 -14.87 8.14
N GLY A 70 8.27 -14.22 8.60
CA GLY A 70 8.85 -14.46 9.92
C GLY A 70 8.10 -13.71 11.03
N TRP A 71 7.88 -14.36 12.16
CA TRP A 71 7.29 -13.76 13.36
C TRP A 71 7.68 -14.56 14.61
N ASN A 72 7.98 -13.85 15.71
CA ASN A 72 8.29 -14.43 17.02
C ASN A 72 9.36 -15.53 17.00
N GLY A 73 10.43 -15.34 16.22
CA GLY A 73 11.53 -16.30 16.12
C GLY A 73 11.24 -17.56 15.29
N SER A 74 10.09 -17.62 14.61
CA SER A 74 9.71 -18.69 13.67
C SER A 74 9.16 -18.07 12.37
N THR A 75 8.59 -18.89 11.49
CA THR A 75 7.63 -18.46 10.47
C THR A 75 6.21 -18.82 10.88
N PHE A 76 5.23 -18.24 10.19
CA PHE A 76 3.84 -18.68 10.28
C PHE A 76 3.62 -20.07 9.66
#